data_AF-H9F4Y0-F1
#
_entry.id   AF-H9F4Y0-F1
#
_cell.length_a   1.000
_cell.length_b   1.000
_cell.length_c   1.000
_cell.angle_alpha   90.00
_cell.angle_beta   90.00
_cell.angle_gamma   90.00
#
_symmetry.space_group_name_H-M   'P 1'
#
loop_
_entity.id
_entity.type
_entity.pdbx_description
1 polymer ?
#
loop_
_entity_poly.entity_id
_entity_poly.type
_entity_poly.pdbx_seq_one_letter_code
_entity_poly.pdbx_strand_id
1 'polypeptide(L)'
;LLGDPQAGIRRNVASALGNLGPEGLEEELLQCQVPQRLLEMACGDPQPNVKEAALIALRSLQQEPGIHQVLVSLGASEKLALLSLGNQSLPHSSPRPASAKHCRKLIHLLRPTHSM
;
A
#
# COMPACT_ATOMS: atom_id res chain seq x y z
N LEU A 1 16.79 -3.22 -1.38
CA LEU A 1 15.64 -4.08 -1.74
C LEU A 1 14.40 -3.27 -2.12
N LEU A 2 13.78 -2.49 -1.23
CA LEU A 2 12.61 -1.65 -1.61
C LEU A 2 12.96 -0.47 -2.53
N GLY A 3 14.23 0.00 -2.53
CA GLY A 3 14.75 0.99 -3.49
C GLY A 3 15.61 0.36 -4.59
N ASP A 4 15.47 -0.94 -4.84
CA ASP A 4 16.29 -1.63 -5.84
C ASP A 4 16.01 -1.09 -7.26
N PRO A 5 17.03 -0.92 -8.12
CA PRO A 5 16.80 -0.45 -9.49
C PRO A 5 15.89 -1.39 -10.30
N GLN A 6 15.88 -2.68 -10.00
CA GLN A 6 15.06 -3.66 -10.69
C GLN A 6 13.63 -3.69 -10.15
N ALA A 7 12.69 -3.36 -11.03
CA ALA A 7 11.26 -3.40 -10.71
C ALA A 7 10.78 -4.79 -10.24
N GLY A 8 11.35 -5.86 -10.82
CA GLY A 8 11.02 -7.24 -10.43
C GLY A 8 11.39 -7.52 -8.98
N ILE A 9 12.55 -7.05 -8.52
CA ILE A 9 12.99 -7.19 -7.13
C ILE A 9 12.05 -6.43 -6.21
N ARG A 10 11.75 -5.15 -6.51
CA ARG A 10 10.81 -4.35 -5.70
C ARG A 10 9.44 -4.99 -5.57
N ARG A 11 8.88 -5.50 -6.68
CA ARG A 11 7.61 -6.22 -6.70
C ARG A 11 7.66 -7.46 -5.82
N ASN A 12 8.68 -8.30 -5.99
CA ASN A 12 8.80 -9.57 -5.25
C ASN A 12 8.93 -9.31 -3.75
N VAL A 13 9.70 -8.29 -3.37
CA VAL A 13 9.85 -7.88 -1.97
C VAL A 13 8.52 -7.39 -1.41
N ALA A 14 7.78 -6.53 -2.13
CA ALA A 14 6.46 -6.09 -1.69
C ALA A 14 5.50 -7.28 -1.52
N SER A 15 5.46 -8.21 -2.47
CA SER A 15 4.65 -9.43 -2.35
C SER A 15 5.06 -10.30 -1.17
N ALA A 16 6.36 -10.50 -0.94
CA ALA A 16 6.86 -11.28 0.19
C ALA A 16 6.42 -10.65 1.52
N LEU A 17 6.60 -9.33 1.67
CA LEU A 17 6.16 -8.60 2.85
C LEU A 17 4.64 -8.69 3.08
N GLY A 18 3.85 -8.64 2.01
CA GLY A 18 2.40 -8.82 2.09
C GLY A 18 1.96 -10.24 2.47
N ASN A 19 2.80 -11.23 2.19
CA ASN A 19 2.54 -12.64 2.52
C ASN A 19 3.01 -13.01 3.94
N LEU A 20 3.89 -12.23 4.56
CA LEU A 20 4.27 -12.42 5.97
C LEU A 20 3.06 -12.27 6.90
N GLY A 21 2.05 -11.48 6.49
CA GLY A 21 0.76 -11.44 7.18
C GLY A 21 0.86 -11.09 8.68
N PRO A 22 -0.20 -11.38 9.45
CA PRO A 22 -0.25 -11.19 10.90
C PRO A 22 0.44 -12.37 11.63
N GLU A 23 1.72 -12.63 11.30
CA GLU A 23 2.51 -13.69 11.95
C GLU A 23 3.20 -13.19 13.24
N GLY A 24 2.77 -12.07 13.81
CA GLY A 24 3.36 -11.50 15.02
C GLY A 24 4.72 -10.81 14.81
N LEU A 25 5.08 -10.53 13.55
CA LEU A 25 6.29 -9.75 13.19
C LEU A 25 6.03 -8.24 13.18
N GLU A 26 4.98 -7.78 13.86
CA GLU A 26 4.56 -6.38 13.86
C GLU A 26 5.70 -5.45 14.29
N GLU A 27 6.36 -5.77 15.40
CA GLU A 27 7.46 -4.96 15.93
C GLU A 27 8.63 -4.86 14.96
N GLU A 28 9.07 -5.97 14.35
CA GLU A 28 10.15 -5.98 13.37
C GLU A 28 9.80 -5.17 12.12
N LEU A 29 8.56 -5.30 11.64
CA LEU A 29 8.08 -4.56 10.47
C LEU A 29 7.99 -3.05 10.76
N LEU A 30 7.58 -2.67 11.97
CA LEU A 30 7.54 -1.28 12.43
C LEU A 30 8.96 -0.70 12.60
N GLN A 31 9.88 -1.45 13.22
CA GLN A 31 11.30 -1.07 13.34
C GLN A 31 11.94 -0.84 11.97
N CYS A 32 11.62 -1.68 10.99
CA CYS A 32 12.11 -1.55 9.62
C CYS A 32 11.34 -0.51 8.77
N GLN A 33 10.36 0.20 9.36
CA GLN A 33 9.51 1.18 8.68
C GLN A 33 8.81 0.61 7.43
N VAL A 34 8.51 -0.68 7.43
CA VAL A 34 7.91 -1.38 6.29
C VAL A 34 6.60 -0.73 5.83
N PRO A 35 5.65 -0.37 6.72
CA PRO A 35 4.40 0.26 6.31
C PRO A 35 4.61 1.59 5.57
N GLN A 36 5.53 2.42 6.05
CA GLN A 36 5.86 3.70 5.40
C GLN A 36 6.49 3.49 4.02
N ARG A 37 7.46 2.58 3.93
CA ARG A 37 8.18 2.30 2.68
C ARG A 37 7.28 1.69 1.61
N LEU A 38 6.36 0.82 2.00
CA LEU A 38 5.34 0.28 1.11
C LEU A 38 4.34 1.36 0.67
N LEU A 39 3.97 2.29 1.55
CA LEU A 39 3.11 3.43 1.19
C LEU A 39 3.80 4.35 0.18
N GLU A 40 5.06 4.70 0.40
CA GLU A 40 5.87 5.48 -0.54
C GLU A 40 5.96 4.79 -1.90
N MET A 41 6.21 3.48 -1.92
CA MET A 41 6.24 2.67 -3.13
C MET A 41 4.89 2.65 -3.86
N ALA A 42 3.79 2.43 -3.12
CA ALA A 42 2.44 2.47 -3.68
C ALA A 42 2.10 3.82 -4.32
N CYS A 43 2.62 4.92 -3.76
CA CYS A 43 2.38 6.27 -4.28
C CYS A 43 3.30 6.62 -5.45
N GLY A 44 4.61 6.40 -5.30
CA GLY A 44 5.66 7.00 -6.11
C GLY A 44 6.39 6.08 -7.08
N ASP A 45 6.19 4.75 -7.02
CA ASP A 45 6.97 3.85 -7.89
C ASP A 45 6.65 4.08 -9.37
N PRO A 46 7.61 4.13 -10.30
CA PRO A 46 7.31 4.31 -11.71
C PRO A 46 6.54 3.13 -12.34
N GLN A 47 6.56 1.95 -11.71
CA GLN A 47 6.03 0.72 -12.29
C GLN A 47 4.66 0.35 -11.69
N PRO A 48 3.60 0.21 -12.51
CA PRO A 48 2.25 -0.04 -12.02
C PRO A 48 2.12 -1.38 -11.27
N ASN A 49 2.84 -2.42 -11.73
CA ASN A 49 2.85 -3.73 -11.09
C ASN A 49 3.49 -3.72 -9.69
N VAL A 50 4.47 -2.84 -9.48
CA VAL A 50 5.11 -2.65 -8.17
C VAL A 50 4.16 -1.90 -7.23
N LYS A 51 3.48 -0.85 -7.73
CA LYS A 51 2.43 -0.16 -6.95
C LYS A 51 1.33 -1.11 -6.50
N GLU A 52 0.86 -1.98 -7.40
CA GLU A 52 -0.17 -2.95 -7.07
C GLU A 52 0.28 -3.93 -5.99
N ALA A 53 1.48 -4.51 -6.11
CA ALA A 53 2.03 -5.40 -5.10
C ALA A 53 2.16 -4.71 -3.74
N ALA A 54 2.61 -3.45 -3.70
CA ALA A 54 2.69 -2.66 -2.48
C ALA A 54 1.31 -2.41 -1.86
N LEU A 55 0.29 -2.10 -2.66
CA LEU A 55 -1.08 -1.93 -2.17
C LEU A 55 -1.70 -3.23 -1.63
N ILE A 56 -1.40 -4.37 -2.26
CA ILE A 56 -1.82 -5.68 -1.77
C ILE A 56 -1.14 -5.97 -0.43
N ALA A 57 0.17 -5.72 -0.34
CA ALA A 57 0.93 -5.92 0.88
C ALA A 57 0.42 -5.05 2.05
N LEU A 58 0.20 -3.76 1.79
CA LEU A 58 -0.39 -2.85 2.78
C LEU A 58 -1.74 -3.33 3.28
N ARG A 59 -2.56 -3.94 2.41
CA ARG A 59 -3.87 -4.48 2.81
C ARG A 59 -3.74 -5.66 3.77
N SER A 60 -2.79 -6.55 3.53
CA SER A 60 -2.54 -7.69 4.44
C SER A 60 -2.00 -7.18 5.77
N LEU A 61 -1.02 -6.29 5.73
CA LEU A 61 -0.31 -5.83 6.92
C LEU A 61 -1.15 -4.92 7.83
N GLN A 62 -2.07 -4.11 7.28
CA GLN A 62 -2.97 -3.28 8.11
C GLN A 62 -3.95 -4.07 8.97
N GLN A 63 -4.01 -5.41 8.85
CA GLN A 63 -4.80 -6.21 9.80
C GLN A 63 -4.17 -6.17 11.19
N GLU A 64 -2.86 -5.91 11.28
CA GLU A 64 -2.15 -5.69 12.55
C GLU A 64 -2.42 -4.27 13.06
N PRO A 65 -2.81 -4.12 14.35
CA PRO A 65 -3.31 -2.86 14.90
C PRO A 65 -2.27 -1.73 14.90
N GLY A 66 -0.99 -1.97 15.21
CA GLY A 66 0.00 -0.88 15.18
C GLY A 66 0.44 -0.53 13.77
N ILE A 67 0.42 -1.46 12.81
CA ILE A 67 0.60 -1.13 11.39
C ILE A 67 -0.56 -0.26 10.90
N HIS A 68 -1.80 -0.61 11.24
CA HIS A 68 -2.98 0.22 10.95
C HIS A 68 -2.81 1.63 11.51
N GLN A 69 -2.45 1.73 12.79
CA GLN A 69 -2.28 3.01 13.47
C GLN A 69 -1.20 3.87 12.80
N VAL A 70 -0.07 3.27 12.38
CA VAL A 70 0.98 3.97 11.65
C VAL A 70 0.49 4.47 10.29
N LEU A 71 -0.24 3.64 9.53
CA LEU A 71 -0.78 4.06 8.23
C LEU A 71 -1.79 5.20 8.36
N VAL A 72 -2.64 5.18 9.40
CA VAL A 72 -3.54 6.28 9.72
C VAL A 72 -2.75 7.55 10.07
N SER A 73 -1.77 7.45 10.95
CA SER A 73 -0.90 8.58 11.35
C SER A 73 -0.12 9.19 10.18
N LEU A 74 0.22 8.39 9.17
CA LEU A 74 0.90 8.83 7.96
C LEU A 74 -0.03 9.46 6.91
N GLY A 75 -1.34 9.52 7.16
CA GLY A 75 -2.33 9.99 6.20
C GLY A 75 -2.38 9.12 4.94
N ALA A 76 -2.25 7.80 5.11
CA ALA A 76 -2.27 6.86 4.00
C ALA A 76 -3.60 6.93 3.22
N SER A 77 -4.73 7.17 3.89
CA SER A 77 -6.04 7.36 3.27
C SER A 77 -6.03 8.51 2.25
N GLU A 78 -5.51 9.67 2.62
CA GLU A 78 -5.48 10.87 1.78
C GLU A 78 -4.53 10.66 0.60
N LYS A 79 -3.34 10.11 0.87
CA LYS A 79 -2.34 9.80 -0.17
C LYS A 79 -2.91 8.83 -1.20
N LEU A 80 -3.56 7.75 -0.76
CA LEU A 80 -4.20 6.77 -1.64
C LEU A 80 -5.41 7.35 -2.38
N ALA A 81 -6.15 8.27 -1.76
CA ALA A 81 -7.27 8.96 -2.41
C ALA A 81 -6.80 9.87 -3.55
N LEU A 82 -5.71 10.62 -3.34
CA LEU A 82 -5.10 11.46 -4.37
C LEU A 82 -4.63 10.63 -5.57
N LEU A 83 -4.04 9.45 -5.34
CA LEU A 83 -3.68 8.52 -6.42
C LEU A 83 -4.91 8.04 -7.19
N SER A 84 -5.98 7.66 -6.48
CA SER A 84 -7.20 7.18 -7.12
C SER A 84 -7.90 8.26 -7.95
N LEU A 85 -7.75 9.54 -7.58
CA LEU A 85 -8.31 10.67 -8.31
C LEU A 85 -7.43 11.07 -9.50
N GLY A 86 -6.11 11.08 -9.32
CA GLY A 86 -5.15 11.41 -10.38
C GLY A 86 -5.13 10.39 -11.53
N ASN A 87 -5.50 9.13 -11.28
CA ASN A 87 -5.63 8.12 -12.33
C ASN A 87 -6.90 8.27 -13.20
N GLN A 88 -7.80 9.20 -12.88
CA GLN A 88 -9.05 9.45 -13.62
C GLN A 88 -8.90 10.55 -14.70
N SER A 89 -7.76 11.25 -14.77
CA SER A 89 -7.54 12.39 -15.67
C SER A 89 -6.77 12.07 -16.96
N LEU A 90 -6.38 10.83 -17.18
CA LEU A 90 -5.72 10.39 -18.43
C LEU A 90 -6.78 9.77 -19.36
N PRO A 91 -7.22 10.47 -20.42
CA PRO A 91 -7.90 9.80 -21.50
C PRO A 91 -6.80 9.02 -22.21
N HIS A 92 -6.80 7.70 -22.14
CA HIS A 92 -6.30 6.76 -23.16
C HIS A 92 -6.28 5.34 -22.55
N SER A 93 -7.26 4.54 -22.98
CA SER A 93 -7.15 3.12 -23.26
C SER A 93 -6.22 2.29 -22.37
N SER A 94 -6.70 1.89 -21.19
CA SER A 94 -6.18 0.75 -20.44
C SER A 94 -7.26 0.21 -19.51
N PRO A 95 -7.38 -1.12 -19.33
CA PRO A 95 -8.37 -1.70 -18.42
C PRO A 95 -8.14 -1.12 -17.03
N ARG A 96 -9.22 -0.63 -16.42
CA ARG A 96 -9.27 0.01 -15.09
C ARG A 96 -8.24 -0.64 -14.16
N PRO A 97 -7.19 0.09 -13.71
CA PRO A 97 -6.08 -0.56 -13.06
C PRO A 97 -6.56 -1.15 -11.74
N ALA A 98 -6.28 -2.44 -11.53
CA ALA A 98 -6.65 -3.16 -10.32
C ALA A 98 -6.16 -2.44 -9.05
N SER A 99 -5.05 -1.72 -9.14
CA SER A 99 -4.55 -0.80 -8.11
C SER A 99 -5.62 0.20 -7.60
N ALA A 100 -6.49 0.75 -8.45
CA ALA A 100 -7.55 1.67 -8.02
C ALA A 100 -8.60 0.95 -7.13
N LYS A 101 -8.93 -0.32 -7.44
CA LYS A 101 -9.76 -1.16 -6.57
C LYS A 101 -9.04 -1.43 -5.26
N HIS A 102 -7.72 -1.57 -5.30
CA HIS A 102 -6.92 -1.78 -4.11
C HIS A 102 -6.87 -0.56 -3.18
N CYS A 103 -6.60 0.62 -3.73
CA CYS A 103 -6.63 1.91 -3.02
C CYS A 103 -7.99 2.15 -2.36
N ARG A 104 -9.10 2.00 -3.11
CA ARG A 104 -10.43 2.29 -2.58
C ARG A 104 -10.75 1.47 -1.33
N LYS A 105 -10.40 0.18 -1.33
CA LYS A 105 -10.64 -0.70 -0.18
C LYS A 105 -9.70 -0.39 1.00
N LEU A 106 -8.44 -0.03 0.75
CA LEU A 106 -7.54 0.47 1.80
C LEU A 106 -8.09 1.75 2.44
N ILE A 107 -8.55 2.72 1.65
CA ILE A 107 -9.17 3.96 2.16
C ILE A 107 -10.41 3.66 3.03
N HIS A 108 -11.18 2.64 2.68
CA HIS A 108 -12.31 2.21 3.53
C HIS A 108 -11.86 1.56 4.84
N LEU A 109 -10.75 0.82 4.86
CA LEU A 109 -10.24 0.11 6.03
C LEU A 109 -9.42 1.01 6.97
N LEU A 110 -8.82 2.06 6.42
CA LEU A 110 -8.07 3.08 7.16
C LEU A 110 -8.96 4.19 7.72
N ARG A 111 -10.20 4.33 7.24
CA ARG A 111 -11.14 5.26 7.85
C ARG A 111 -11.50 4.76 9.25
N PRO A 112 -11.48 5.62 10.27
CA PRO A 112 -11.98 5.23 11.57
C PRO A 112 -13.46 4.89 11.40
N THR A 113 -13.80 3.62 11.62
CA THR A 113 -15.20 3.24 11.83
C THR A 113 -15.62 3.86 13.14
N HIS A 114 -16.13 5.09 13.09
CA HIS A 114 -17.00 5.61 14.13
C HIS A 114 -18.26 4.75 14.12
N SER A 115 -18.16 3.58 14.77
CA SER A 115 -19.30 2.82 15.24
C SER A 115 -19.59 3.34 16.65
N MET A 116 -20.37 4.42 16.70
CA MET A 116 -21.14 4.84 17.88
C MET A 116 -22.60 4.47 17.62
#